data_AF-A0A2U2P9P3-F1
#
_entry.id   AF-A0A2U2P9P3-F1
#
_cell.length_a   1.000
_cell.length_b   1.000
_cell.length_c   1.000
_cell.angle_alpha   90.00
_cell.angle_beta   90.00
_cell.angle_gamma   90.00
#
_symmetry.space_group_name_H-M   'P 1'
#
loop_
_entity.id
_entity.type
_entity.pdbx_description
1 polymer ?
#
loop_
_entity_poly.entity_id
_entity_poly.type
_entity_poly.pdbx_seq_one_letter_code
_entity_poly.pdbx_strand_id
1 'polypeptide(L)'
;MTKITDTAIALSKFEEAAIKHSEATQQGDYKMANSAYAILRKIYAFLKEQSDIQMLSQFLDHPSTGVRLWAATYLLPVSESEGLKVLRQITKEPGIHSLTAKTTVDEWLKGALKL
;
A
#
# COMPACT_ATOMS: atom_id res chain seq x y z
N MET A 1 5.85 -17.76 7.31
CA MET A 1 5.62 -17.11 6.00
C MET A 1 6.51 -17.78 4.98
N THR A 2 5.98 -18.18 3.83
CA THR A 2 6.77 -18.57 2.66
C THR A 2 7.76 -17.46 2.34
N LYS A 3 9.02 -17.82 2.08
CA LYS A 3 10.09 -16.86 1.75
C LYS A 3 9.70 -16.08 0.49
N ILE A 4 9.92 -14.76 0.48
CA ILE A 4 9.82 -13.96 -0.75
C ILE A 4 11.10 -14.26 -1.54
N THR A 5 10.96 -14.97 -2.66
CA THR A 5 12.10 -15.43 -3.48
C THR A 5 12.17 -14.75 -4.84
N ASP A 6 11.07 -14.17 -5.29
CA ASP A 6 10.95 -13.48 -6.57
C ASP A 6 9.80 -12.46 -6.53
N THR A 7 9.74 -11.63 -7.57
CA THR A 7 8.80 -10.52 -7.72
C THR A 7 7.35 -11.00 -7.84
N ALA A 8 7.08 -12.13 -8.48
CA ALA A 8 5.71 -12.65 -8.61
C ALA A 8 5.15 -13.06 -7.23
N ILE A 9 5.94 -13.74 -6.41
CA ILE A 9 5.57 -14.09 -5.03
C ILE A 9 5.42 -12.83 -4.17
N ALA A 10 6.30 -11.83 -4.37
CA ALA A 10 6.20 -10.56 -3.65
C ALA A 10 4.87 -9.85 -3.94
N LEU A 11 4.45 -9.79 -5.20
CA LEU A 11 3.20 -9.15 -5.64
C LEU A 11 1.96 -9.90 -5.14
N SER A 12 1.94 -11.23 -5.21
CA SER A 12 0.83 -12.02 -4.65
C SER A 12 0.69 -11.80 -3.14
N LYS A 13 1.81 -11.80 -2.40
CA LYS A 13 1.80 -11.52 -0.95
C LYS A 13 1.46 -10.08 -0.62
N PHE A 14 1.77 -9.15 -1.53
CA PHE A 14 1.42 -7.75 -1.36
C PHE A 14 -0.10 -7.58 -1.32
N GLU A 15 -0.79 -8.17 -2.30
CA GLU A 15 -2.25 -8.15 -2.39
C GLU A 15 -2.90 -8.72 -1.12
N GLU A 16 -2.50 -9.94 -0.72
CA GLU A 16 -2.99 -10.59 0.50
C GLU A 16 -2.78 -9.72 1.75
N ALA A 17 -1.59 -9.16 1.92
CA ALA A 17 -1.25 -8.35 3.07
C ALA A 17 -1.99 -7.01 3.07
N ALA A 18 -2.20 -6.40 1.91
CA ALA A 18 -2.93 -5.14 1.80
C ALA A 18 -4.43 -5.32 2.10
N ILE A 19 -5.05 -6.40 1.61
CA ILE A 19 -6.43 -6.78 1.96
C ILE A 19 -6.53 -6.96 3.47
N LYS A 20 -5.67 -7.81 4.04
CA LYS A 20 -5.69 -8.12 5.45
C LYS A 20 -5.45 -6.91 6.35
N HIS A 21 -4.54 -6.02 5.95
CA HIS A 21 -4.33 -4.75 6.64
C HIS A 21 -5.60 -3.90 6.64
N SER A 22 -6.23 -3.76 5.47
CA SER A 22 -7.41 -2.91 5.30
C SER A 22 -8.61 -3.39 6.14
N GLU A 23 -8.91 -4.68 6.07
CA GLU A 23 -10.00 -5.29 6.84
C GLU A 23 -9.75 -5.19 8.35
N ALA A 24 -8.53 -5.51 8.81
CA ALA A 24 -8.17 -5.40 10.21
C ALA A 24 -8.26 -3.96 10.73
N THR A 25 -7.85 -2.98 9.92
CA THR A 25 -7.99 -1.55 10.26
C THR A 25 -9.45 -1.16 10.42
N GLN A 26 -10.32 -1.60 9.50
CA GLN A 26 -11.75 -1.31 9.56
C GLN A 26 -12.43 -1.96 10.77
N GLN A 27 -11.96 -3.13 11.20
CA GLN A 27 -12.48 -3.86 12.36
C GLN A 27 -11.86 -3.41 13.69
N GLY A 28 -10.83 -2.54 13.67
CA GLY A 28 -10.09 -2.13 14.86
C GLY A 28 -9.13 -3.20 15.41
N ASP A 29 -8.85 -4.27 14.65
CA ASP A 29 -7.86 -5.29 15.01
C ASP A 29 -6.44 -4.79 14.71
N TYR A 30 -5.93 -3.93 15.60
CA TYR A 30 -4.60 -3.34 15.46
C TYR A 30 -3.49 -4.39 15.45
N LYS A 31 -3.67 -5.55 16.10
CA LYS A 31 -2.65 -6.62 16.13
C LYS A 31 -2.49 -7.20 14.73
N MET A 32 -3.61 -7.48 14.07
CA MET A 32 -3.61 -8.01 12.72
C MET A 32 -3.16 -6.96 11.70
N ALA A 33 -3.62 -5.71 11.84
CA ALA A 33 -3.20 -4.60 10.98
C ALA A 33 -1.68 -4.39 11.07
N ASN A 34 -1.11 -4.34 12.27
CA ASN A 34 0.34 -4.18 12.47
C ASN A 34 1.14 -5.36 11.91
N SER A 35 0.62 -6.59 12.06
CA SER A 35 1.25 -7.77 11.47
C SER A 35 1.27 -7.69 9.95
N ALA A 36 0.15 -7.33 9.32
CA ALA A 36 0.05 -7.15 7.88
C ALA A 36 0.94 -5.99 7.38
N TYR A 37 1.01 -4.88 8.12
CA TYR A 37 1.92 -3.78 7.80
C TYR A 37 3.39 -4.20 7.80
N ALA A 38 3.82 -4.99 8.80
CA ALA A 38 5.19 -5.51 8.84
C ALA A 38 5.52 -6.38 7.60
N ILE A 39 4.52 -7.08 7.05
CA ILE A 39 4.65 -7.86 5.81
C ILE A 39 4.79 -6.92 4.61
N LEU A 40 3.90 -5.94 4.49
CA LEU A 40 3.94 -4.94 3.42
C LEU A 40 5.30 -4.22 3.37
N ARG A 41 5.86 -3.86 4.53
CA ARG A 41 7.18 -3.24 4.65
C ARG A 41 8.31 -4.12 4.12
N LYS A 42 8.28 -5.42 4.42
CA LYS A 42 9.28 -6.37 3.91
C LYS A 42 9.17 -6.56 2.40
N ILE A 43 7.94 -6.60 1.88
CA ILE A 43 7.70 -6.70 0.44
C ILE A 43 8.19 -5.45 -0.28
N TYR A 44 7.88 -4.26 0.24
CA TYR A 44 8.37 -3.01 -0.34
C TYR A 44 9.90 -2.94 -0.35
N ALA A 45 10.56 -3.34 0.75
CA ALA A 45 12.02 -3.41 0.80
C ALA A 45 12.58 -4.37 -0.27
N PHE A 46 12.01 -5.57 -0.40
CA PHE A 46 12.42 -6.53 -1.42
C PHE A 46 12.24 -5.97 -2.85
N LEU A 47 11.06 -5.42 -3.16
CA LEU A 47 10.80 -4.83 -4.49
C LEU A 47 11.73 -3.66 -4.77
N LYS A 48 12.08 -2.86 -3.75
CA LYS A 48 13.05 -1.77 -3.88
C LYS A 48 14.45 -2.30 -4.22
N GLU A 49 14.90 -3.35 -3.54
CA GLU A 49 16.19 -4.00 -3.82
C GLU A 49 16.24 -4.60 -5.24
N GLN A 50 15.11 -5.10 -5.74
CA GLN A 50 15.00 -5.63 -7.11
C GLN A 50 14.73 -4.54 -8.18
N SER A 51 14.59 -3.27 -7.79
CA SER A 51 14.15 -2.18 -8.69
C SER A 51 12.77 -2.40 -9.34
N ASP A 52 11.91 -3.16 -8.66
CA ASP A 52 10.60 -3.64 -9.16
C ASP A 52 9.39 -2.94 -8.51
N ILE A 53 9.60 -1.82 -7.79
CA ILE A 53 8.47 -1.07 -7.17
C ILE A 53 7.40 -0.71 -8.20
N GLN A 54 7.80 -0.37 -9.43
CA GLN A 54 6.87 0.00 -10.50
C GLN A 54 5.86 -1.12 -10.82
N MET A 55 6.18 -2.39 -10.54
CA MET A 55 5.27 -3.51 -10.74
C MET A 55 4.01 -3.42 -9.87
N LEU A 56 4.03 -2.64 -8.78
CA LEU A 56 2.83 -2.36 -8.00
C LEU A 56 1.75 -1.57 -8.78
N SER A 57 2.09 -0.97 -9.93
CA SER A 57 1.12 -0.21 -10.75
C SER A 57 -0.05 -1.06 -11.22
N GLN A 58 0.13 -2.39 -11.33
CA GLN A 58 -0.95 -3.32 -11.69
C GLN A 58 -2.10 -3.34 -10.67
N PHE A 59 -1.86 -2.87 -9.45
CA PHE A 59 -2.82 -2.84 -8.36
C PHE A 59 -3.59 -1.51 -8.24
N LEU A 60 -3.29 -0.51 -9.08
CA LEU A 60 -3.90 0.82 -8.99
C LEU A 60 -5.41 0.81 -9.29
N ASP A 61 -5.89 -0.15 -10.08
CA ASP A 61 -7.31 -0.34 -10.41
C ASP A 61 -7.93 -1.57 -9.71
N HIS A 62 -7.25 -2.12 -8.71
CA HIS A 62 -7.71 -3.31 -7.99
C HIS A 62 -9.06 -3.06 -7.27
N PRO A 63 -10.00 -4.02 -7.22
CA PRO A 63 -11.32 -3.81 -6.59
C PRO A 63 -11.26 -3.45 -5.10
N SER A 64 -10.29 -3.99 -4.36
CA SER A 64 -10.06 -3.62 -2.94
C SER A 64 -9.42 -2.24 -2.80
N THR A 65 -10.09 -1.33 -2.08
CA THR A 65 -9.57 -0.01 -1.70
C THR A 65 -8.26 -0.12 -0.91
N GLY A 66 -8.12 -1.14 -0.05
CA GLY A 66 -6.89 -1.39 0.71
C GLY A 66 -5.68 -1.69 -0.17
N VAL A 67 -5.88 -2.48 -1.21
CA VAL A 67 -4.84 -2.82 -2.20
C VAL A 67 -4.43 -1.58 -2.98
N ARG A 68 -5.39 -0.81 -3.50
CA ARG A 68 -5.12 0.47 -4.18
C ARG A 68 -4.37 1.45 -3.29
N LEU A 69 -4.80 1.60 -2.03
CA LEU A 69 -4.21 2.50 -1.04
C LEU A 69 -2.72 2.23 -0.84
N TRP A 70 -2.37 0.97 -0.55
CA TRP A 70 -0.97 0.61 -0.31
C TRP A 70 -0.13 0.64 -1.58
N ALA A 71 -0.68 0.25 -2.72
CA ALA A 71 0.06 0.28 -3.99
C ALA A 71 0.39 1.74 -4.36
N ALA A 72 -0.61 2.61 -4.31
CA ALA A 72 -0.44 4.02 -4.58
C ALA A 72 0.53 4.69 -3.61
N THR A 73 0.48 4.33 -2.32
CA THR A 73 1.43 4.83 -1.30
C THR A 73 2.87 4.45 -1.64
N TYR A 74 3.14 3.18 -1.95
CA TYR A 74 4.49 2.71 -2.25
C TYR A 74 5.00 3.11 -3.64
N LEU A 75 4.12 3.51 -4.54
CA LEU A 75 4.50 4.09 -5.83
C LEU A 75 4.89 5.56 -5.76
N LEU A 76 4.58 6.29 -4.67
CA LEU A 76 4.89 7.72 -4.55
C LEU A 76 6.34 8.08 -4.90
N PRO A 77 7.38 7.32 -4.51
CA PRO A 77 8.77 7.67 -4.83
C PRO A 77 9.19 7.48 -6.30
N VAL A 78 8.46 6.67 -7.08
CA VAL A 78 8.84 6.31 -8.46
C VAL A 78 7.80 6.70 -9.52
N SER A 79 6.56 6.91 -9.10
CA SER A 79 5.39 7.25 -9.91
C SER A 79 4.46 8.17 -9.13
N GLU A 80 4.99 9.29 -8.66
CA GLU A 80 4.29 10.23 -7.76
C GLU A 80 2.92 10.66 -8.31
N SER A 81 2.85 11.05 -9.58
CA SER A 81 1.61 11.50 -10.21
C SER A 81 0.49 10.45 -10.13
N GLU A 82 0.78 9.20 -10.50
CA GLU A 82 -0.21 8.11 -10.46
C GLU A 82 -0.58 7.72 -9.02
N GLY A 83 0.42 7.65 -8.12
CA GLY A 83 0.18 7.39 -6.70
C GLY A 83 -0.74 8.44 -6.07
N LEU A 84 -0.43 9.73 -6.26
CA LEU A 84 -1.26 10.83 -5.75
C LEU A 84 -2.65 10.85 -6.37
N LYS A 85 -2.78 10.57 -7.66
CA LYS A 85 -4.08 10.50 -8.35
C LYS A 85 -4.99 9.46 -7.69
N VAL A 86 -4.49 8.24 -7.46
CA VAL A 86 -5.27 7.15 -6.84
C VAL A 86 -5.55 7.44 -5.36
N LEU A 87 -4.57 7.92 -4.60
CA LEU A 87 -4.80 8.31 -3.20
C LEU A 87 -5.90 9.39 -3.10
N ARG A 88 -5.87 10.41 -3.97
CA ARG A 88 -6.91 11.46 -4.02
C ARG A 88 -8.27 10.92 -4.43
N GLN A 89 -8.36 9.88 -5.26
CA GLN A 89 -9.64 9.20 -5.52
C GLN A 89 -10.15 8.51 -4.26
N ILE A 90 -9.31 7.78 -3.54
CA ILE A 90 -9.67 7.09 -2.28
C ILE A 90 -10.12 8.09 -1.20
N THR A 91 -9.57 9.31 -1.16
CA THR A 91 -10.07 10.35 -0.22
C THR A 91 -11.55 10.69 -0.38
N LYS A 92 -12.14 10.41 -1.54
CA LYS A 92 -13.56 10.67 -1.85
C LYS A 92 -14.46 9.46 -1.56
N GLU A 93 -13.88 8.31 -1.25
CA GLU A 93 -14.62 7.10 -0.90
C GLU A 93 -15.10 7.15 0.55
N PRO A 94 -16.21 6.48 0.90
CA PRO A 94 -16.64 6.33 2.28
C PRO A 94 -15.71 5.37 3.05
N GLY A 95 -15.65 5.55 4.38
CA GLY A 95 -14.96 4.61 5.28
C GLY A 95 -13.57 5.08 5.74
N ILE A 96 -12.95 4.28 6.61
CA ILE A 96 -11.71 4.67 7.33
C ILE A 96 -10.51 4.88 6.39
N HIS A 97 -10.49 4.21 5.24
CA HIS A 97 -9.38 4.27 4.29
C HIS A 97 -9.26 5.62 3.58
N SER A 98 -10.35 6.40 3.48
CA SER A 98 -10.28 7.77 2.95
C SER A 98 -9.50 8.70 3.87
N LEU A 99 -9.63 8.52 5.20
CA LEU A 99 -8.83 9.24 6.19
C LEU A 99 -7.36 8.84 6.10
N THR A 100 -7.06 7.55 5.96
CA THR A 100 -5.69 7.08 5.74
C THR A 100 -5.08 7.67 4.48
N ALA A 101 -5.80 7.62 3.35
CA ALA A 101 -5.33 8.18 2.08
C ALA A 101 -5.07 9.69 2.19
N LYS A 102 -5.95 10.43 2.88
CA LYS A 102 -5.78 11.87 3.10
C LYS A 102 -4.51 12.15 3.91
N THR A 103 -4.31 11.46 5.03
CA THR A 103 -3.11 11.60 5.85
C THR A 103 -1.85 11.26 5.06
N THR A 104 -1.87 10.19 4.24
CA THR A 104 -0.74 9.84 3.38
C THR A 104 -0.41 10.95 2.39
N VAL A 105 -1.41 11.53 1.71
CA VAL A 105 -1.21 12.65 0.78
C VAL A 105 -0.61 13.85 1.51
N ASP A 106 -1.18 14.23 2.65
CA ASP A 106 -0.74 15.40 3.42
C ASP A 106 0.71 15.22 3.90
N GLU A 107 1.06 14.05 4.44
CA GLU A 107 2.42 13.77 4.94
C GLU A 107 3.44 13.61 3.81
N TRP A 108 3.03 13.08 2.65
CA TRP A 108 3.88 13.03 1.46
C TRP A 108 4.22 14.43 0.95
N LEU A 109 3.21 15.28 0.77
CA LEU A 109 3.40 16.64 0.24
C LEU A 109 4.21 17.54 1.19
N LYS A 110 4.19 17.26 2.49
CA LYS A 110 5.05 17.92 3.49
C LYS A 110 6.50 17.39 3.50
N GLY A 111 6.80 16.29 2.78
CA GLY A 111 8.08 15.58 2.86
C GLY A 111 8.30 14.82 4.18
N ALA A 112 7.24 14.67 4.98
CA ALA A 112 7.27 14.05 6.30
C ALA A 112 7.11 12.52 6.24
N LEU A 113 6.43 12.00 5.21
CA LEU A 113 6.26 10.56 5.01
C LEU A 113 7.60 9.88 4.69
N LYS A 114 7.94 8.82 5.45
CA LYS A 114 9.12 7.98 5.24
C LYS A 114 8.70 6.55 4.89
N LEU A 115 9.05 6.13 3.67
CA LEU A 115 8.79 4.80 3.10
C LEU A 115 10.07 3.97 3.11
#